data_AF-A0A8T7JPR2-F1
#
_entry.id   AF-A0A8T7JPR2-F1
#
_cell.length_a   1.000
_cell.length_b   1.000
_cell.length_c   1.000
_cell.angle_alpha   90.00
_cell.angle_beta   90.00
_cell.angle_gamma   90.00
#
_symmetry.space_group_name_H-M   'P 1'
#
loop_
_entity.id
_entity.type
_entity.pdbx_description
1 polymer ?
#
loop_
_entity_poly.entity_id
_entity_poly.type
_entity_poly.pdbx_seq_one_letter_code
_entity_poly.pdbx_strand_id
1 'polypeptide(L)' 'MDDNLLAILQFLLSRLERISADSSVAYRASGVRGSMLRMVEKLEAGRSVSSQDVKRLVDSAYYLLEKAAEEKIR' A
#
# COMPACT_ATOMS: atom_id res chain seq x y z
N MET A 1 -9.33 16.16 -7.76
CA MET A 1 -7.92 15.82 -7.46
C MET A 1 -7.80 14.57 -6.59
N ASP A 2 -8.87 14.15 -5.91
CA ASP A 2 -8.86 13.00 -5.00
C ASP A 2 -8.98 11.63 -5.71
N ASP A 3 -9.63 11.58 -6.89
CA ASP A 3 -9.79 10.35 -7.68
C ASP A 3 -8.45 9.70 -8.06
N ASN A 4 -7.43 10.51 -8.35
CA ASN A 4 -6.09 10.02 -8.67
C ASN A 4 -5.43 9.37 -7.44
N LEU A 5 -5.63 9.94 -6.25
CA LEU A 5 -5.09 9.37 -5.03
C LEU A 5 -5.76 8.04 -4.69
N LEU A 6 -7.09 7.98 -4.78
CA LEU A 6 -7.84 6.75 -4.53
C LEU A 6 -7.40 5.64 -5.48
N ALA A 7 -7.23 5.95 -6.78
CA ALA A 7 -6.73 5.01 -7.77
C ALA A 7 -5.32 4.49 -7.44
N ILE A 8 -4.41 5.36 -6.98
CA ILE A 8 -3.05 4.96 -6.56
C ILE A 8 -3.11 4.00 -5.36
N LEU A 9 -3.92 4.28 -4.34
CA LEU A 9 -4.04 3.42 -3.17
C LEU A 9 -4.65 2.06 -3.53
N GLN A 10 -5.70 2.03 -4.36
CA GLN A 10 -6.30 0.79 -4.85
C GLN A 10 -5.32 -0.03 -5.70
N PHE A 11 -4.55 0.63 -6.57
CA PHE A 11 -3.48 -0.01 -7.32
C PHE A 11 -2.47 -0.67 -6.38
N LEU A 12 -1.93 0.07 -5.41
CA LEU A 12 -0.94 -0.44 -4.46
C LEU A 12 -1.48 -1.59 -3.60
N LEU A 13 -2.75 -1.52 -3.16
CA LEU A 13 -3.43 -2.63 -2.47
C LEU A 13 -3.40 -3.92 -3.30
N SER A 14 -3.74 -3.83 -4.58
CA SER A 14 -3.73 -5.00 -5.50
C SER A 14 -2.33 -5.59 -5.68
N ARG A 15 -1.28 -4.76 -5.57
CA ARG A 15 0.11 -5.20 -5.70
C ARG A 15 0.61 -5.86 -4.41
N LEU A 16 0.33 -5.26 -3.26
CA LEU A 16 0.73 -5.79 -1.96
C LEU A 16 0.07 -7.15 -1.67
N GLU A 17 -1.16 -7.35 -2.10
CA GLU A 17 -1.87 -8.64 -1.99
C GLU A 17 -1.18 -9.79 -2.74
N ARG A 18 -0.36 -9.46 -3.76
CA ARG A 18 0.35 -10.45 -4.57
C ARG A 18 1.74 -10.80 -4.04
N ILE A 19 2.18 -10.18 -2.94
CA ILE A 19 3.42 -10.57 -2.27
C ILE A 19 3.23 -11.96 -1.68
N SER A 20 4.15 -12.88 -1.96
CA SER A 20 4.09 -14.26 -1.46
C SER A 20 4.08 -14.28 0.07
N ALA A 21 3.36 -15.23 0.67
CA ALA A 21 3.40 -15.46 2.11
C ALA A 21 4.82 -15.85 2.60
N ASP A 22 5.63 -16.45 1.71
CA ASP A 22 7.01 -16.84 1.99
C ASP A 22 8.02 -15.70 1.81
N SER A 23 7.59 -14.53 1.33
CA SER A 23 8.47 -13.37 1.18
C SER A 23 8.93 -12.86 2.54
N SER A 24 10.20 -12.44 2.65
CA SER A 24 10.72 -11.91 3.93
C SER A 24 9.99 -10.64 4.37
N VAL A 25 9.32 -9.95 3.44
CA VAL A 25 8.54 -8.74 3.69
C VAL A 25 7.04 -8.97 3.87
N ALA A 26 6.55 -10.22 3.82
CA ALA A 26 5.12 -10.56 3.84
C ALA A 26 4.36 -9.99 5.05
N TYR A 27 4.94 -10.12 6.25
CA TYR A 27 4.33 -9.58 7.49
C TYR A 27 4.14 -8.06 7.42
N ARG A 28 5.17 -7.34 6.96
CA ARG A 28 5.12 -5.88 6.82
C ARG A 28 4.16 -5.45 5.71
N ALA A 29 4.11 -6.19 4.60
CA ALA A 29 3.15 -5.97 3.52
C ALA A 29 1.70 -6.09 4.00
N SER A 30 1.39 -7.09 4.83
CA SER A 30 0.06 -7.23 5.44
C SER A 30 -0.32 -6.01 6.29
N GLY A 31 0.61 -5.52 7.12
CA GLY A 31 0.38 -4.32 7.95
C GLY A 31 0.15 -3.04 7.13
N VAL A 32 0.92 -2.85 6.06
CA VAL A 32 0.74 -1.71 5.13
C VAL A 32 -0.57 -1.84 4.37
N ARG A 33 -0.93 -3.04 3.88
CA ARG A 33 -2.21 -3.31 3.22
C ARG A 33 -3.39 -2.96 4.13
N GLY A 34 -3.37 -3.41 5.38
CA GLY A 34 -4.43 -3.09 6.34
C GLY A 34 -4.55 -1.59 6.64
N SER A 35 -3.42 -0.89 6.74
CA SER A 35 -3.40 0.57 6.92
C SER A 35 -3.92 1.33 5.70
N MET A 36 -3.61 0.82 4.51
CA MET A 36 -4.04 1.41 3.24
C MET A 36 -5.53 1.20 2.99
N LEU A 37 -6.07 0.04 3.35
CA LEU A 37 -7.51 -0.23 3.29
C LEU A 37 -8.30 0.77 4.14
N ARG A 38 -7.88 1.01 5.39
CA ARG A 38 -8.48 2.03 6.26
C ARG A 38 -8.38 3.45 5.71
N MET A 39 -7.34 3.74 4.93
CA MET A 39 -7.19 5.05 4.28
C MET A 39 -8.20 5.21 3.14
N VAL A 40 -8.37 4.18 2.32
CA VAL A 40 -9.37 4.13 1.26
C VAL A 40 -10.77 4.30 1.85
N GLU A 41 -11.13 3.56 2.90
CA GLU A 41 -12.41 3.67 3.60
C GLU A 41 -12.68 5.08 4.16
N LYS A 42 -11.64 5.83 4.54
CA LYS A 42 -11.78 7.23 4.97
C LYS A 42 -12.08 8.15 3.79
N LEU A 43 -11.32 8.01 2.71
CA LEU A 43 -11.49 8.80 1.49
C LEU A 43 -12.87 8.57 0.86
N GLU A 44 -13.30 7.31 0.75
CA GLU A 44 -14.62 6.95 0.21
C GLU A 44 -15.77 7.48 1.07
N ALA A 45 -15.57 7.58 2.39
CA ALA A 45 -16.52 8.20 3.31
C ALA A 45 -16.47 9.75 3.31
N GLY A 46 -15.70 10.37 2.41
CA GLY A 46 -15.53 11.82 2.33
C GLY A 46 -14.78 12.43 3.52
N ARG A 47 -14.05 11.61 4.30
CA ARG A 47 -13.27 12.09 5.46
C ARG A 47 -11.92 12.60 4.98
N SER A 48 -11.46 13.70 5.57
CA SER A 48 -10.12 14.21 5.28
C SER A 48 -9.06 13.23 5.80
N VAL A 49 -7.97 13.15 5.04
CA VAL A 49 -6.80 12.35 5.39
C VAL A 49 -5.57 13.24 5.37
N SER A 50 -4.60 12.92 6.23
CA SER A 50 -3.32 13.63 6.26
C SER A 50 -2.53 13.28 5.00
N SER A 51 -2.17 14.30 4.21
CA SER A 51 -1.32 14.13 3.02
C SER A 51 0.05 13.53 3.36
N GLN A 52 0.57 13.83 4.55
CA GLN A 52 1.83 13.26 5.04
C GLN A 52 1.69 11.76 5.34
N ASP A 53 0.57 11.34 5.93
CA ASP A 53 0.34 9.93 6.26
C ASP A 53 0.09 9.11 4.99
N VAL A 54 -0.66 9.68 4.03
CA VAL A 54 -0.81 9.13 2.70
C VAL A 54 0.56 8.92 2.04
N LYS A 55 1.41 9.95 2.03
CA LYS A 55 2.75 9.86 1.43
C LYS A 55 3.59 8.75 2.07
N ARG A 56 3.67 8.71 3.40
CA ARG A 56 4.41 7.68 4.14
C ARG A 56 3.94 6.27 3.79
N LEU A 57 2.63 6.10 3.62
CA LEU A 57 2.03 4.81 3.33
C LEU A 57 2.30 4.35 1.89
N VAL A 58 2.22 5.29 0.93
CA VAL A 58 2.61 5.07 -0.46
C VAL A 58 4.09 4.71 -0.57
N ASP A 59 4.98 5.47 0.09
CA ASP A 59 6.42 5.21 0.10
C ASP A 59 6.73 3.82 0.71
N SER A 60 6.04 3.47 1.80
CA SER A 60 6.18 2.15 2.44
C SER A 60 5.72 1.01 1.53
N ALA A 61 4.63 1.20 0.78
CA ALA A 61 4.12 0.20 -0.14
C ALA A 61 5.11 -0.05 -1.30
N TYR A 62 5.63 1.01 -1.92
CA TYR A 62 6.64 0.88 -2.98
C TYR A 62 7.91 0.19 -2.50
N TYR A 63 8.42 0.56 -1.32
CA TYR A 63 9.60 -0.08 -0.74
C TYR A 63 9.41 -1.59 -0.55
N LEU A 64 8.24 -2.03 -0.08
CA LEU A 64 7.95 -3.44 0.11
C LEU A 64 7.81 -4.18 -1.23
N LEU A 65 7.20 -3.55 -2.23
CA LEU A 65 7.09 -4.12 -3.58
C LEU A 65 8.44 -4.28 -4.25
N GLU A 66 9.34 -3.30 -4.09
CA GLU A 66 10.72 -3.37 -4.57
C GLU A 66 11.46 -4.54 -3.93
N LYS A 67 11.41 -4.67 -2.59
CA LYS A 67 12.07 -5.78 -1.88
C LYS A 67 11.51 -7.15 -2.26
N ALA A 68 10.19 -7.27 -2.37
CA ALA A 68 9.57 -8.51 -2.83
C ALA A 68 9.94 -8.86 -4.28
N ALA A 69 10.18 -7.86 -5.14
CA ALA A 69 10.65 -8.08 -6.50
C ALA A 69 12.12 -8.52 -6.56
N GLU A 70 12.99 -7.89 -5.75
CA GLU A 70 14.40 -8.28 -5.61
C GLU A 70 14.55 -9.74 -5.16
N GLU A 71 13.69 -10.21 -4.24
CA GLU A 71 13.67 -11.62 -3.79
C GLU A 71 13.38 -12.62 -4.92
N LYS A 72 12.59 -12.23 -5.93
CA LYS A 72 12.19 -13.12 -7.04
C LYS A 72 13.20 -13.21 -8.17
N ILE A 73 14.15 -12.26 -8.23
CA ILE A 73 15.19 -12.22 -9.27
C ILE A 73 16.41 -13.04 -8.82
N ARG A 74 16.57 -13.29 -7.52
CA ARG A 74 17.62 -14.14 -6.94
C ARG A 74 17.25 -15.62 -7.03
#